data_AF-A0A924MPM9-F1
#
_entry.id   AF-A0A924MPM9-F1
#
_cell.length_a   1.000
_cell.length_b   1.000
_cell.length_c   1.000
_cell.angle_alpha   90.00
_cell.angle_beta   90.00
_cell.angle_gamma   90.00
#
_symmetry.space_group_name_H-M   'P 1'
#
loop_
_entity.id
_entity.type
_entity.pdbx_description
1 polymer ?
#
loop_
_entity_poly.entity_id
_entity_poly.type
_entity_poly.pdbx_seq_one_letter_code
_entity_poly.pdbx_strand_id
1 'polypeptide(L)' 'EDYPIERIFRNTRGGMIPEGTTEIQTLIVGREILGINAIV' A
#
# COMPACT_ATOMS: atom_id res chain seq x y z
N GLU A 1 13.71 22.28 11.37
CA GLU A 1 12.63 21.66 12.17
C GLU A 1 11.24 22.08 11.68
N ASP A 2 11.14 22.82 10.58
CA ASP A 2 9.95 23.65 10.31
C ASP A 2 8.72 22.90 9.79
N TYR A 3 8.87 21.65 9.33
CA TYR A 3 7.77 20.86 8.78
C TYR A 3 7.87 19.37 9.14
N PRO A 4 7.71 19.00 10.42
CA PRO A 4 7.85 17.61 10.86
C PRO A 4 6.81 16.70 10.22
N ILE A 5 5.58 17.19 10.01
CA ILE A 5 4.49 16.43 9.38
C ILE A 5 4.71 16.22 7.89
N GLU A 6 5.09 17.28 7.16
CA GLU A 6 5.40 17.19 5.72
C GLU A 6 6.54 16.20 5.46
N ARG A 7 7.58 16.22 6.32
CA ARG A 7 8.68 15.26 6.25
C ARG A 7 8.20 13.82 6.44
N ILE A 8 7.37 13.57 7.45
CA ILE A 8 6.79 12.23 7.69
C ILE A 8 5.97 11.81 6.47
N PHE A 9 5.07 12.68 5.99
CA PHE A 9 4.23 12.40 4.83
C PHE A 9 5.06 12.06 3.58
N ARG A 10 6.10 12.82 3.25
CA ARG A 10 6.98 12.51 2.11
C ARG A 10 7.69 11.16 2.29
N ASN A 11 8.21 10.89 3.49
CA ASN A 11 8.92 9.66 3.77
C ASN A 11 8.00 8.43 3.71
N THR A 12 6.78 8.52 4.23
CA THR A 12 5.83 7.40 4.25
C THR A 12 5.22 7.14 2.89
N ARG A 13 5.04 8.16 2.04
CA ARG A 13 4.51 7.98 0.67
C ARG A 13 5.38 7.06 -0.19
N GLY A 14 6.70 7.12 -0.05
CA GLY A 14 7.61 6.20 -0.73
C GLY A 14 7.52 4.76 -0.21
N GLY A 15 7.08 4.59 1.04
CA GLY A 15 6.94 3.28 1.70
C GLY A 15 5.74 2.45 1.24
N MET A 16 4.80 3.00 0.46
CA MET A 16 3.60 2.28 0.01
C MET A 16 3.85 1.31 -1.16
N ILE A 17 4.99 1.39 -1.83
CA ILE A 17 5.34 0.52 -2.96
C ILE A 17 6.13 -0.74 -2.53
N PRO A 18 7.17 -0.65 -1.66
CA PRO A 18 8.02 -1.81 -1.38
C PRO A 18 7.31 -2.97 -0.67
N GLU A 19 6.26 -2.72 0.11
CA GLU A 19 5.48 -3.74 0.84
C GLU A 19 4.25 -4.25 0.05
N GLY A 20 4.15 -3.89 -1.23
CA GLY A 20 2.95 -4.08 -2.04
C GLY A 20 2.07 -2.84 -2.00
N THR A 21 1.58 -2.43 -3.17
CA THR A 21 0.67 -1.28 -3.26
C THR A 21 -0.67 -1.60 -2.62
N THR A 22 -1.42 -0.58 -2.22
CA THR A 22 -2.78 -0.73 -1.69
C THR A 22 -3.66 -1.57 -2.61
N GLU A 23 -3.51 -1.44 -3.92
CA GLU A 23 -4.22 -2.23 -4.92
C GLU A 23 -3.84 -3.72 -4.85
N ILE A 24 -2.56 -4.05 -4.78
CA ILE A 24 -2.10 -5.46 -4.63
C ILE A 24 -2.61 -6.04 -3.32
N GLN A 25 -2.50 -5.30 -2.21
CA GLN A 25 -2.99 -5.75 -0.91
C GLN A 25 -4.51 -6.00 -0.93
N THR A 26 -5.27 -5.16 -1.64
CA THR A 26 -6.72 -5.34 -1.84
C THR A 26 -7.01 -6.62 -2.62
N LEU A 27 -6.25 -6.92 -3.67
CA LEU A 27 -6.42 -8.14 -4.46
C LEU A 27 -6.04 -9.40 -3.67
N ILE A 28 -5.01 -9.33 -2.82
CA ILE A 28 -4.64 -10.43 -1.92
C ILE A 28 -5.79 -10.73 -0.95
N VAL A 29 -6.33 -9.71 -0.28
CA VAL A 29 -7.47 -9.87 0.63
C VAL A 29 -8.71 -10.37 -0.13
N GLY A 30 -8.98 -9.82 -1.33
CA GLY A 30 -10.08 -10.26 -2.19
C GLY A 30 -9.97 -11.73 -2.60
N ARG A 31 -8.76 -12.21 -2.91
CA ARG A 31 -8.52 -13.63 -3.20
C ARG A 31 -8.85 -14.52 -2.00
N GLU A 32 -8.45 -14.12 -0.79
CA GLU A 32 -8.71 -14.90 0.42
C GLU A 32 -10.21 -14.95 0.76
N ILE A 33 -10.93 -13.83 0.59
CA ILE A 33 -12.35 -13.73 0.93
C ILE A 33 -13.24 -14.39 -0.13
N LEU A 34 -12.92 -14.20 -1.42
CA LEU A 34 -13.80 -14.57 -2.53
C LEU A 34 -13.37 -15.87 -3.23
N GLY A 35 -12.14 -16.35 -2.99
CA GLY A 35 -11.57 -17.51 -3.68
C GLY A 35 -11.23 -17.29 -5.16
N ILE A 36 -11.31 -16.04 -5.64
CA ILE A 36 -11.03 -15.67 -7.03
C ILE A 36 -9.66 -15.01 -7.11
N ASN A 37 -8.79 -15.48 -8.00
CA ASN A 37 -7.51 -14.83 -8.26
C ASN A 37 -7.67 -13.78 -9.38
N ALA A 38 -7.38 -12.51 -9.04
CA ALA A 38 -7.45 -11.37 -9.95
C ALA A 38 -6.09 -10.64 -10.11
N ILE A 39 -5.00 -11.29 -9.71
CA ILE A 39 -3.62 -10.84 -9.99
C ILE A 39 -3.25 -11.44 -11.36
N VAL A 40 -2.99 -10.58 -12.35
CA VAL A 40 -2.67 -10.94 -13.75
C VAL A 40 -1.17 -10.82 -14.00
#